data_AF-A0A1F8QSH2-F1
#
_entry.id   AF-A0A1F8QSH2-F1
#
_cell.length_a   1.000
_cell.length_b   1.000
_cell.length_c   1.000
_cell.angle_alpha   90.00
_cell.angle_beta   90.00
_cell.angle_gamma   90.00
#
_symmetry.space_group_name_H-M   'P 1'
#
loop_
_entity.id
_entity.type
_entity.pdbx_description
1 polymer ?
#
loop_
_entity_poly.entity_id
_entity_poly.type
_entity_poly.pdbx_seq_one_letter_code
_entity_poly.pdbx_strand_id
1 'polypeptide(L)' 'MADYGKEGDDLSLIVCNCPYRQVALAHREVCEMDMAMVAALLDTTTKMTRCIAHHDAQCRFVIPKK' A
#
# COMPACT_ATOMS: atom_id res chain seq x y z
N MET A 1 -8.53 7.25 3.76
CA MET A 1 -7.74 8.12 4.65
C MET A 1 -6.36 7.50 4.76
N ALA A 2 -5.28 8.24 4.56
CA ALA A 2 -3.94 7.67 4.57
C ALA A 2 -3.14 8.25 5.75
N ASP A 3 -2.35 7.41 6.40
CA ASP A 3 -1.42 7.76 7.45
C ASP A 3 0.01 7.38 7.03
N TYR A 4 1.03 8.04 7.56
CA TYR A 4 2.41 7.72 7.23
C TYR A 4 3.34 7.85 8.44
N GLY A 5 4.36 7.01 8.49
CA GLY A 5 5.36 6.99 9.55
C GLY A 5 6.71 6.48 9.07
N LYS A 6 7.70 6.48 9.94
CA LYS A 6 8.99 5.84 9.67
C LYS A 6 8.99 4.41 10.19
N GLU A 7 9.61 3.51 9.43
CA GLU A 7 9.82 2.12 9.79
C GLU A 7 11.30 1.79 9.56
N GLY A 8 12.11 1.99 10.61
CA GLY A 8 13.57 2.02 10.46
C GLY A 8 14.04 3.23 9.64
N ASP A 9 14.82 2.97 8.60
CA ASP A 9 15.25 3.99 7.63
C ASP A 9 14.20 4.24 6.52
N ASP A 10 13.21 3.37 6.38
CA ASP A 10 12.19 3.45 5.33
C ASP A 10 10.95 4.24 5.76
N LEU A 11 10.15 4.66 4.79
CA LEU A 11 8.84 5.27 5.02
C LEU A 11 7.74 4.21 4.91
N SER A 12 6.82 4.23 5.86
CA SER A 12 5.65 3.34 5.92
C SER A 12 4.40 4.16 5.62
N LEU A 13 3.69 3.83 4.55
CA LEU A 13 2.42 4.42 4.18
C LEU A 13 1.29 3.43 4.52
N ILE A 14 0.32 3.89 5.29
CA ILE A 14 -0.81 3.09 5.76
C ILE A 14 -2.07 3.63 5.10
N VAL A 15 -2.79 2.77 4.38
CA VAL A 15 -4.07 3.13 3.76
C VAL A 15 -5.21 2.62 4.64
N CYS A 16 -5.81 3.55 5.37
CA CYS A 16 -6.99 3.33 6.20
C CYS A 16 -8.26 3.50 5.33
N ASN A 17 -9.15 2.49 5.36
CA ASN A 17 -10.37 2.43 4.55
C ASN A 17 -10.12 2.40 3.03
N CYS A 18 -9.36 1.40 2.56
CA CYS A 18 -9.16 1.17 1.13
C CYS A 18 -10.53 1.12 0.40
N PRO A 19 -10.80 2.00 -0.58
CA PRO A 19 -12.08 2.02 -1.30
C PRO A 19 -12.30 0.72 -2.08
N TYR A 20 -11.22 0.05 -2.46
CA TYR A 20 -11.24 -1.20 -3.18
C TYR A 20 -11.45 -2.42 -2.28
N ARG A 21 -11.70 -2.27 -0.96
CA ARG A 21 -11.77 -3.42 -0.03
C ARG A 21 -12.59 -4.60 -0.55
N GLN A 22 -13.81 -4.37 -1.05
CA GLN A 22 -14.66 -5.45 -1.55
C GLN A 22 -14.19 -5.98 -2.92
N VAL A 23 -13.68 -5.09 -3.77
CA VAL A 23 -13.21 -5.44 -5.11
C VAL A 23 -11.89 -6.22 -5.04
N ALA A 24 -10.98 -5.81 -4.15
CA ALA A 24 -9.67 -6.41 -3.92
C ALA A 24 -9.73 -7.87 -3.44
N LEU A 25 -10.85 -8.29 -2.84
CA LEU A 25 -11.09 -9.68 -2.45
C LEU A 25 -11.28 -10.60 -3.68
N ALA A 26 -11.86 -10.07 -4.76
CA ALA A 26 -12.09 -10.81 -5.99
C ALA A 26 -11.04 -10.51 -7.08
N HIS A 27 -10.53 -9.28 -7.13
CA HIS A 27 -9.65 -8.77 -8.17
C HIS A 27 -8.42 -8.12 -7.54
N ARG A 28 -7.32 -8.86 -7.44
CA ARG A 28 -6.07 -8.35 -6.84
C ARG A 28 -5.37 -7.30 -7.70
N GLU A 29 -5.73 -7.22 -8.98
CA GLU A 29 -5.23 -6.25 -9.96
C GLU A 29 -5.42 -4.79 -9.47
N VAL A 30 -6.47 -4.51 -8.70
CA VAL A 30 -6.70 -3.17 -8.14
C VAL A 30 -5.66 -2.78 -7.09
N CYS A 31 -5.15 -3.75 -6.32
CA CYS A 31 -4.08 -3.52 -5.35
C CYS A 31 -2.73 -3.33 -6.04
N GLU A 32 -2.50 -4.05 -7.14
CA GLU A 32 -1.29 -3.90 -7.96
C GLU A 32 -1.27 -2.55 -8.67
N MET A 33 -2.42 -2.12 -9.21
CA MET A 33 -2.60 -0.79 -9.77
C MET A 33 -2.32 0.30 -8.74
N ASP A 34 -2.86 0.17 -7.52
CA ASP A 34 -2.64 1.14 -6.43
C ASP A 34 -1.17 1.23 -6.05
N MET A 35 -0.48 0.09 -5.92
CA MET A 35 0.96 0.03 -5.65
C MET A 35 1.78 0.66 -6.79
N ALA A 36 1.44 0.35 -8.05
CA ALA A 36 2.11 0.88 -9.22
C ALA A 36 1.94 2.40 -9.32
N MET A 37 0.76 2.93 -9.00
CA MET A 37 0.50 4.36 -8.92
C MET A 37 1.40 5.02 -7.86
N VAL A 38 1.49 4.46 -6.65
CA VAL A 38 2.36 5.02 -5.59
C VAL A 38 3.84 4.96 -6.02
N ALA A 39 4.29 3.86 -6.62
CA ALA A 39 5.66 3.72 -7.12
C ALA A 39 5.99 4.76 -8.20
N ALA A 40 5.07 4.97 -9.14
CA ALA A 40 5.22 5.94 -10.22
C ALA A 40 5.23 7.39 -9.69
N LEU A 41 4.37 7.72 -8.73
CA LEU A 41 4.31 9.06 -8.14
C LEU A 41 5.56 9.41 -7.33
N LEU A 42 6.17 8.42 -6.67
CA LEU A 42 7.35 8.62 -5.83
C LEU A 42 8.67 8.36 -6.54
N ASP A 43 8.63 7.88 -7.79
CA ASP A 43 9.81 7.49 -8.57
C ASP A 43 10.75 6.56 -7.77
N THR A 44 10.14 5.59 -7.09
CA THR A 44 10.79 4.66 -6.17
C THR A 44 10.05 3.33 -6.14
N THR A 45 10.78 2.22 -6.01
CA THR A 45 10.18 0.88 -5.85
C THR A 45 9.47 0.78 -4.50
N THR A 46 8.15 0.62 -4.51
CA THR A 46 7.35 0.42 -3.30
C THR A 46 6.92 -1.03 -3.16
N LYS A 47 6.81 -1.50 -1.92
CA LYS A 47 6.35 -2.87 -1.62
C LYS A 47 5.13 -2.83 -0.72
N MET A 48 4.06 -3.49 -1.12
CA MET A 48 2.92 -3.71 -0.23
C MET A 48 3.25 -4.86 0.74
N THR A 49 3.33 -4.55 2.03
CA THR A 49 3.68 -5.53 3.09
C THR A 49 2.48 -6.08 3.84
N ARG A 50 1.35 -5.34 3.86
CA ARG A 50 0.06 -5.78 4.39
C ARG A 50 -1.06 -5.41 3.45
N CYS A 51 -2.10 -6.25 3.39
CA CYS A 51 -3.26 -6.01 2.54
C CYS A 51 -4.54 -6.57 3.14
N ILE A 52 -5.62 -5.81 3.05
CA ILE A 52 -6.94 -6.27 3.49
C ILE A 52 -7.40 -7.51 2.71
N ALA A 53 -6.96 -7.69 1.46
CA ALA A 53 -7.23 -8.90 0.69
C ALA A 53 -6.58 -10.17 1.30
N HIS A 54 -5.54 -10.01 2.13
CA HIS A 54 -4.89 -11.08 2.90
C HIS A 54 -5.39 -11.18 4.34
N HIS A 55 -6.57 -10.61 4.63
CA HIS A 55 -7.15 -10.53 5.98
C HIS A 55 -6.36 -9.65 6.98
N ASP A 56 -5.46 -8.77 6.51
CA ASP A 56 -4.88 -7.74 7.37
C ASP A 56 -5.94 -6.67 7.72
N ALA A 57 -5.72 -5.99 8.84
CA ALA A 57 -6.58 -4.88 9.27
C ALA A 57 -6.53 -3.67 8.32
N GLN A 58 -5.40 -3.45 7.65
CA GLN A 58 -5.13 -2.28 6.82
C GLN A 58 -4.04 -2.57 5.79
N CYS A 59 -4.09 -1.88 4.65
CA CYS A 59 -3.03 -1.98 3.64
C CYS A 59 -1.83 -1.13 4.08
N ARG A 60 -0.61 -1.67 3.93
CA ARG A 60 0.64 -0.97 4.23
C ARG A 60 1.61 -1.10 3.08
N PHE A 61 2.23 0.02 2.72
CA PHE A 61 3.32 0.11 1.76
C PHE A 61 4.60 0.54 2.45
N VAL A 62 5.70 -0.12 2.15
CA VAL A 62 7.05 0.30 2.54
C VAL A 62 7.70 0.95 1.33
N ILE A 63 8.17 2.17 1.53
CA ILE A 63 8.81 3.02 0.54
C ILE A 63 10.26 3.21 1.01
N PRO A 64 11.25 2.67 0.30
CA PRO A 64 12.64 2.83 0.67
C PRO A 64 13.05 4.29 0.53
N LYS A 65 13.89 4.74 1.46
CA LYS A 65 14.47 6.08 1.41
C LYS A 65 15.60 6.09 0.38
N LYS A 66 15.58 7.07 -0.54
CA LYS A 66 16.64 7.24 -1.56
C LYS A 66 18.01 7.47 -0.91
#